data_AF-A0A0Q9W1T8-F1
#
_entry.id   AF-A0A0Q9W1T8-F1
#
_cell.length_a   1.000
_cell.length_b   1.000
_cell.length_c   1.000
_cell.angle_alpha   90.00
_cell.angle_beta   90.00
_cell.angle_gamma   90.00
#
_symmetry.space_group_name_H-M   'P 1'
#
loop_
_entity.id
_entity.type
_entity.pdbx_description
1 polymer ?
#
loop_
_entity_poly.entity_id
_entity_poly.type
_entity_poly.pdbx_seq_one_letter_code
_entity_poly.pdbx_strand_id
1 'polypeptide(L)'
;MSEPSARNCQEAIARLREFGYAFNEAGQLRKIDKISGEPGEEPYEFKISDNQAKNQEHYEQLANQIPEIIYELLEKNGLKRTYIPKGVPIEHSTFVFSQPQPLSQSKKLLVLIHGSGYVLAGQWARRLIINNSLDHGTQLPYIQRAQKLGYDILVTNTNDTTRMIKGKRTPIKGLENSMTHAAYVWEHIIMPSQPKSVAIVAHSFGGAVSRALTEKYTKFFKEKVYAIALTDGTVGHPPAGCQKYFLDVTCNWVSSNEPLDTDLTQGDVAENITCVSAGHPEHEWTSYSAIESVFKFLEKKYEQHVKAKQVV
;
A
#
# COMPACT_ATOMS: atom_id res chain seq x y z
N MET A 1 8.84 21.25 18.33
CA MET A 1 7.54 20.52 18.32
C MET A 1 7.25 20.25 16.86
N SER A 2 7.07 18.98 16.47
CA SER A 2 6.73 18.64 15.08
C SER A 2 5.44 19.37 14.69
N GLU A 3 5.42 20.03 13.52
CA GLU A 3 4.18 20.58 13.00
C GLU A 3 3.11 19.49 12.91
N PRO A 4 1.86 19.77 13.31
CA PRO A 4 0.78 18.82 13.16
C PRO A 4 0.57 18.51 11.68
N SER A 5 0.27 17.26 11.32
CA SER A 5 -0.15 16.92 9.95
C SER A 5 -1.38 17.73 9.53
N ALA A 6 -1.51 18.02 8.23
CA ALA A 6 -2.69 18.67 7.68
C ALA A 6 -3.97 17.87 7.96
N ARG A 7 -5.10 18.57 8.11
CA ARG A 7 -6.41 17.95 8.37
C ARG A 7 -7.19 17.60 7.11
N ASN A 8 -6.80 18.18 5.97
CA ASN A 8 -7.40 17.96 4.66
C ASN A 8 -6.40 18.36 3.55
N CYS A 9 -6.76 18.03 2.31
CA CYS A 9 -5.90 18.26 1.14
C CYS A 9 -5.58 19.75 0.89
N GLN A 10 -6.54 20.67 1.11
CA GLN A 10 -6.30 22.11 0.92
C GLN A 10 -5.25 22.64 1.91
N GLU A 11 -5.36 22.27 3.19
CA GLU A 11 -4.37 22.62 4.22
C GLU A 11 -3.00 21.99 3.90
N ALA A 12 -2.97 20.75 3.42
CA ALA A 12 -1.75 20.06 3.03
C ALA A 12 -1.03 20.76 1.86
N ILE A 13 -1.77 21.13 0.80
CA ILE A 13 -1.23 21.86 -0.35
C ILE A 13 -0.69 23.21 0.10
N ALA A 14 -1.43 23.96 0.92
CA ALA A 14 -0.99 25.25 1.43
C ALA A 14 0.35 25.15 2.18
N ARG A 15 0.45 24.20 3.11
CA ARG A 15 1.71 23.96 3.85
C ARG A 15 2.85 23.50 2.96
N LEU A 16 2.59 22.63 1.98
CA LEU A 16 3.62 22.22 1.03
C LEU A 16 4.18 23.44 0.26
N ARG A 17 3.30 24.38 -0.12
CA ARG A 17 3.72 25.65 -0.74
C ARG A 17 4.47 26.57 0.22
N GLU A 18 4.14 26.56 1.52
CA GLU A 18 4.93 27.27 2.56
C GLU A 18 6.36 26.72 2.68
N PHE A 19 6.54 25.39 2.49
CA PHE A 19 7.87 24.79 2.34
C PHE A 19 8.56 25.13 1.02
N GLY A 20 7.87 25.83 0.10
CA GLY A 20 8.39 26.21 -1.21
C GLY A 20 8.26 25.10 -2.25
N TYR A 21 7.36 24.13 -2.06
CA TYR A 21 7.20 23.00 -2.97
C TYR A 21 5.76 22.81 -3.45
N ALA A 22 5.59 22.27 -4.65
CA ALA A 22 4.31 21.82 -5.20
C ALA A 22 4.52 20.63 -6.14
N PHE A 23 3.50 19.80 -6.31
CA PHE A 23 3.52 18.77 -7.35
C PHE A 23 3.21 19.40 -8.71
N ASN A 24 4.02 19.11 -9.73
CA ASN A 24 3.73 19.49 -11.11
C ASN A 24 2.69 18.55 -11.76
N GLU A 25 2.34 18.81 -13.02
CA GLU A 25 1.36 17.99 -13.77
C GLU A 25 1.80 16.53 -13.94
N ALA A 26 3.11 16.26 -13.97
CA ALA A 26 3.69 14.93 -14.01
C ALA A 26 3.73 14.24 -12.62
N GLY A 27 3.15 14.87 -11.60
CA GLY A 27 3.10 14.35 -10.23
C GLY A 27 4.45 14.35 -9.52
N GLN A 28 5.39 15.20 -9.93
CA GLN A 28 6.72 15.30 -9.34
C GLN A 28 6.78 16.49 -8.39
N LEU A 29 7.34 16.30 -7.18
CA LEU A 29 7.52 17.40 -6.24
C LEU A 29 8.64 18.33 -6.73
N ARG A 30 8.33 19.61 -6.88
CA ARG A 30 9.24 20.63 -7.43
C ARG A 30 9.26 21.87 -6.58
N LYS A 31 10.41 22.55 -6.56
CA LYS A 31 10.50 23.89 -5.96
C LYS A 31 9.60 24.84 -6.74
N ILE A 32 8.90 25.69 -6.00
CA ILE A 32 8.04 26.72 -6.57
C ILE A 32 8.93 27.84 -7.12
N ASP A 33 8.68 28.21 -8.37
CA ASP A 33 9.28 29.39 -8.95
C ASP A 33 8.70 30.65 -8.29
N LYS A 34 9.58 31.53 -7.81
CA LYS A 34 9.18 32.70 -7.01
C LYS A 34 8.43 33.77 -7.82
N ILE A 35 8.55 33.73 -9.15
CA ILE A 35 7.95 34.73 -10.04
C ILE A 35 6.53 34.30 -10.42
N SER A 36 6.39 33.09 -10.93
CA SER A 36 5.10 32.52 -11.36
C SER A 36 4.25 32.02 -10.21
N GLY A 37 4.87 31.62 -9.10
CA GLY A 37 4.20 30.95 -8.00
C GLY A 37 3.90 29.48 -8.27
N GLU A 38 4.26 28.95 -9.44
CA GLU A 38 3.97 27.58 -9.88
C GLU A 38 5.18 26.64 -9.74
N PRO A 39 5.00 25.31 -9.71
CA PRO A 39 6.12 24.37 -9.64
C PRO A 39 7.04 24.54 -10.87
N GLY A 40 8.33 24.76 -10.63
CA GLY A 40 9.37 24.81 -11.65
C GLY A 40 9.98 23.44 -11.95
N GLU A 41 11.23 23.44 -12.42
CA GLU A 41 11.96 22.21 -12.80
C GLU A 41 12.87 21.66 -11.69
N GLU A 42 13.21 22.47 -10.69
CA GLU A 42 14.14 22.06 -9.62
C GLU A 42 13.49 21.03 -8.68
N PRO A 43 14.16 19.88 -8.40
CA PRO A 43 13.63 18.85 -7.52
C PRO A 43 13.72 19.22 -6.03
N TYR A 44 13.16 18.36 -5.17
CA TYR A 44 13.33 18.45 -3.73
C TYR A 44 14.81 18.44 -3.31
N GLU A 45 15.16 19.31 -2.37
CA GLU A 45 16.50 19.40 -1.79
C GLU A 45 16.49 19.03 -0.31
N PHE A 46 17.09 17.88 0.03
CA PHE A 46 17.18 17.44 1.42
C PHE A 46 18.17 18.27 2.25
N LYS A 47 19.32 18.66 1.65
CA LYS A 47 20.39 19.37 2.36
C LYS A 47 20.13 20.88 2.38
N ILE A 48 19.22 21.34 3.24
CA ILE A 48 18.95 22.77 3.44
C ILE A 48 19.94 23.47 4.38
N SER A 49 20.74 22.70 5.12
CA SER A 49 21.78 23.20 6.03
C SER A 49 22.86 22.14 6.25
N ASP A 50 23.99 22.51 6.87
CA ASP A 50 25.01 21.55 7.30
C ASP A 50 24.61 20.74 8.55
N ASN A 51 23.47 21.06 9.16
CA ASN A 51 22.95 20.32 10.31
C ASN A 51 22.00 19.20 9.86
N GLN A 52 22.43 17.96 10.00
CA GLN A 52 21.65 16.78 9.60
C GLN A 52 20.30 16.67 10.32
N ALA A 53 20.23 17.03 11.61
CA ALA A 53 18.97 16.99 12.35
C ALA A 53 17.95 18.00 11.81
N LYS A 54 18.41 19.20 11.41
CA LYS A 54 17.55 20.20 10.77
C LYS A 54 17.03 19.73 9.41
N ASN A 55 17.88 19.09 8.63
CA ASN A 55 17.50 18.53 7.33
C ASN A 55 16.45 17.41 7.50
N GLN A 56 16.64 16.53 8.47
CA GLN A 56 15.68 15.49 8.79
C GLN A 56 14.35 16.06 9.30
N GLU A 57 14.39 17.07 10.18
CA GLU A 57 13.19 17.73 10.69
C GLU A 57 12.40 18.39 9.55
N HIS A 58 13.07 19.12 8.65
CA HIS A 58 12.43 19.69 7.46
C HIS A 58 11.77 18.61 6.61
N TYR A 59 12.51 17.53 6.31
CA TYR A 59 11.98 16.42 5.52
C TYR A 59 10.72 15.82 6.15
N GLU A 60 10.73 15.56 7.46
CA GLU A 60 9.56 14.99 8.14
C GLU A 60 8.38 15.96 8.15
N GLN A 61 8.61 17.25 8.39
CA GLN A 61 7.54 18.26 8.36
C GLN A 61 6.88 18.37 6.98
N LEU A 62 7.69 18.36 5.91
CA LEU A 62 7.18 18.32 4.53
C LEU A 62 6.45 17.01 4.24
N ALA A 63 7.07 15.86 4.59
CA ALA A 63 6.51 14.54 4.33
C ALA A 63 5.18 14.31 5.05
N ASN A 64 4.97 14.95 6.20
CA ASN A 64 3.72 14.88 6.96
C ASN A 64 2.53 15.57 6.28
N GLN A 65 2.75 16.35 5.22
CA GLN A 65 1.66 16.97 4.45
C GLN A 65 1.19 16.08 3.29
N ILE A 66 2.01 15.13 2.86
CA ILE A 66 1.74 14.25 1.71
C ILE A 66 0.47 13.39 1.86
N PRO A 67 0.15 12.79 3.03
CA PRO A 67 -0.95 11.83 3.14
C PRO A 67 -2.31 12.37 2.68
N GLU A 68 -2.69 13.59 3.09
CA GLU A 68 -4.00 14.16 2.72
C GLU A 68 -4.11 14.49 1.23
N ILE A 69 -2.99 14.83 0.58
CA ILE A 69 -2.95 15.00 -0.89
C ILE A 69 -3.22 13.65 -1.57
N ILE A 70 -2.59 12.58 -1.09
CA ILE A 70 -2.79 11.24 -1.64
C ILE A 70 -4.21 10.77 -1.41
N TYR A 71 -4.79 11.00 -0.24
CA TYR A 71 -6.16 10.63 0.04
C TYR A 71 -7.16 11.30 -0.92
N GLU A 72 -6.98 12.59 -1.21
CA GLU A 72 -7.77 13.29 -2.24
C GLU A 72 -7.58 12.66 -3.63
N LEU A 73 -6.35 12.27 -3.99
CA LEU A 73 -6.09 11.57 -5.26
C LEU A 73 -6.78 10.20 -5.31
N LEU A 74 -6.78 9.43 -4.22
CA LEU A 74 -7.52 8.17 -4.13
C LEU A 74 -9.03 8.40 -4.30
N GLU A 75 -9.57 9.46 -3.70
CA GLU A 75 -10.98 9.83 -3.82
C GLU A 75 -11.35 10.26 -5.24
N LYS A 76 -10.47 11.04 -5.91
CA LYS A 76 -10.59 11.37 -7.33
C LYS A 76 -10.50 10.15 -8.25
N ASN A 77 -9.82 9.08 -7.80
CA ASN A 77 -9.81 7.77 -8.48
C ASN A 77 -10.99 6.88 -8.07
N GLY A 78 -12.05 7.46 -7.51
CA GLY A 78 -13.32 6.77 -7.27
C GLY A 78 -13.33 5.86 -6.04
N LEU A 79 -12.41 6.07 -5.09
CA LEU A 79 -12.45 5.42 -3.79
C LEU A 79 -13.09 6.34 -2.74
N LYS A 80 -13.42 5.80 -1.57
CA LYS A 80 -13.85 6.57 -0.41
C LYS A 80 -13.26 6.00 0.86
N ARG A 81 -13.11 6.85 1.89
CA ARG A 81 -12.80 6.42 3.25
C ARG A 81 -13.97 5.64 3.85
N THR A 82 -13.71 4.43 4.31
CA THR A 82 -14.62 3.63 5.14
C THR A 82 -14.03 3.51 6.52
N TYR A 83 -14.64 4.19 7.49
CA TYR A 83 -14.12 4.26 8.86
C TYR A 83 -14.31 2.95 9.63
N ILE A 84 -13.28 2.59 10.40
CA ILE A 84 -13.22 1.42 11.25
C ILE A 84 -12.59 1.76 12.62
N PRO A 85 -13.05 1.15 13.72
CA PRO A 85 -14.12 0.15 13.79
C PRO A 85 -15.52 0.74 13.52
N LYS A 86 -16.45 -0.07 13.00
CA LYS A 86 -17.85 0.34 12.79
C LYS A 86 -18.48 0.77 14.12
N GLY A 87 -19.25 1.86 14.10
CA GLY A 87 -19.95 2.38 15.28
C GLY A 87 -19.05 3.14 16.27
N VAL A 88 -17.77 3.32 15.95
CA VAL A 88 -16.86 4.16 16.72
C VAL A 88 -16.82 5.56 16.09
N PRO A 89 -16.83 6.66 16.87
CA PRO A 89 -16.69 8.01 16.34
C PRO A 89 -15.39 8.19 15.53
N ILE A 90 -15.40 9.07 14.53
CA ILE A 90 -14.27 9.25 13.58
C ILE A 90 -12.99 9.68 14.31
N GLU A 91 -13.10 10.51 15.35
CA GLU A 91 -11.99 10.96 16.19
C GLU A 91 -11.32 9.81 16.99
N HIS A 92 -11.98 8.66 17.07
CA HIS A 92 -11.51 7.44 17.72
C HIS A 92 -11.28 6.29 16.71
N SER A 93 -11.39 6.54 15.40
CA SER A 93 -11.39 5.52 14.34
C SER A 93 -10.31 5.78 13.30
N THR A 94 -9.86 4.72 12.63
CA THR A 94 -9.09 4.77 11.38
C THR A 94 -10.01 4.50 10.18
N PHE A 95 -9.45 4.32 8.99
CA PHE A 95 -10.20 4.06 7.78
C PHE A 95 -9.39 3.19 6.81
N VAL A 96 -10.12 2.52 5.91
CA VAL A 96 -9.60 1.94 4.68
C VAL A 96 -10.18 2.69 3.48
N PHE A 97 -9.53 2.61 2.32
CA PHE A 97 -10.20 3.03 1.08
C PHE A 97 -10.84 1.83 0.39
N SER A 98 -12.05 2.02 -0.12
CA SER A 98 -12.71 1.07 -1.02
C SER A 98 -13.66 1.82 -1.96
N GLN A 99 -14.29 1.13 -2.90
CA GLN A 99 -15.34 1.71 -3.74
C GLN A 99 -16.48 2.33 -2.88
N PRO A 100 -17.19 3.37 -3.39
CA PRO A 100 -18.38 3.92 -2.77
C PRO A 100 -19.51 2.91 -2.60
N GLN A 101 -19.64 2.01 -3.56
CA GLN A 101 -20.60 0.92 -3.52
C GLN A 101 -20.06 -0.20 -2.63
N PRO A 102 -20.93 -0.90 -1.87
CA PRO A 102 -20.50 -2.04 -1.07
C PRO A 102 -19.73 -3.03 -1.95
N LEU A 103 -18.65 -3.61 -1.41
CA LEU A 103 -17.84 -4.65 -2.08
C LEU A 103 -18.61 -5.97 -2.31
N SER A 104 -19.93 -5.98 -2.13
CA SER A 104 -20.81 -7.14 -2.15
C SER A 104 -20.68 -7.88 -3.47
N GLN A 105 -20.27 -9.15 -3.40
CA GLN A 105 -20.11 -10.07 -4.52
C GLN A 105 -19.15 -9.60 -5.62
N SER A 106 -18.13 -8.82 -5.25
CA SER A 106 -17.03 -8.47 -6.15
C SER A 106 -16.54 -9.68 -6.96
N LYS A 107 -16.45 -9.52 -8.29
CA LYS A 107 -15.94 -10.60 -9.16
C LYS A 107 -14.43 -10.80 -8.96
N LYS A 108 -13.70 -9.69 -8.84
CA LYS A 108 -12.25 -9.61 -8.62
C LYS A 108 -11.99 -8.49 -7.62
N LEU A 109 -11.51 -8.81 -6.43
CA LEU A 109 -11.12 -7.83 -5.42
C LEU A 109 -9.60 -7.81 -5.30
N LEU A 110 -8.97 -6.63 -5.45
CA LEU A 110 -7.57 -6.41 -5.15
C LEU A 110 -7.43 -5.71 -3.79
N VAL A 111 -6.66 -6.32 -2.90
CA VAL A 111 -6.31 -5.76 -1.59
C VAL A 111 -4.86 -5.26 -1.62
N LEU A 112 -4.65 -3.99 -1.29
CA LEU A 112 -3.34 -3.35 -1.22
C LEU A 112 -2.89 -3.17 0.24
N ILE A 113 -1.71 -3.68 0.58
CA ILE A 113 -1.14 -3.66 1.94
C ILE A 113 0.26 -3.05 1.91
N HIS A 114 0.42 -1.86 2.48
CA HIS A 114 1.72 -1.18 2.53
C HIS A 114 2.66 -1.78 3.59
N GLY A 115 3.92 -1.35 3.56
CA GLY A 115 4.94 -1.72 4.53
C GLY A 115 4.75 -1.10 5.92
N SER A 116 5.70 -1.30 6.82
CA SER A 116 5.74 -0.66 8.13
C SER A 116 6.35 0.75 8.06
N GLY A 117 6.37 1.47 9.18
CA GLY A 117 6.96 2.80 9.28
C GLY A 117 5.93 3.91 9.09
N TYR A 118 6.32 4.97 8.38
CA TYR A 118 5.54 6.21 8.26
C TYR A 118 4.64 6.27 7.02
N VAL A 119 4.57 5.20 6.23
CA VAL A 119 3.65 5.10 5.10
C VAL A 119 2.24 4.80 5.59
N LEU A 120 1.24 5.42 4.98
CA LEU A 120 -0.18 5.24 5.27
C LEU A 120 -0.91 4.73 4.02
N ALA A 121 -2.22 4.59 4.08
CA ALA A 121 -3.03 4.20 2.92
C ALA A 121 -2.68 5.02 1.67
N GLY A 122 -2.59 4.36 0.52
CA GLY A 122 -2.20 5.00 -0.74
C GLY A 122 -0.71 5.07 -0.99
N GLN A 123 0.16 4.67 -0.05
CA GLN A 123 1.61 4.86 -0.14
C GLN A 123 2.38 3.54 -0.15
N TRP A 124 3.38 3.46 -1.01
CA TRP A 124 4.45 2.46 -0.94
C TRP A 124 5.69 3.02 -0.24
N ALA A 125 6.13 4.24 -0.60
CA ALA A 125 7.34 4.84 -0.04
C ALA A 125 7.35 6.38 -0.12
N ARG A 126 7.41 7.07 1.03
CA ARG A 126 7.50 8.55 1.09
C ARG A 126 8.69 9.10 0.31
N ARG A 127 9.84 8.42 0.37
CA ARG A 127 11.08 8.83 -0.33
C ARG A 127 10.85 8.95 -1.84
N LEU A 128 10.17 7.98 -2.46
CA LEU A 128 9.89 8.01 -3.89
C LEU A 128 8.86 9.07 -4.28
N ILE A 129 7.86 9.30 -3.42
CA ILE A 129 6.87 10.38 -3.64
C ILE A 129 7.57 11.74 -3.71
N ILE A 130 8.51 11.98 -2.81
CA ILE A 130 9.22 13.26 -2.67
C ILE A 130 10.30 13.43 -3.75
N ASN A 131 11.09 12.39 -4.02
CA ASN A 131 12.29 12.51 -4.86
C ASN A 131 12.04 12.11 -6.32
N ASN A 132 10.95 11.42 -6.63
CA ASN A 132 10.67 10.89 -7.97
C ASN A 132 9.33 11.37 -8.49
N SER A 133 8.24 10.74 -8.09
CA SER A 133 6.86 11.19 -8.38
C SER A 133 5.82 10.44 -7.54
N LEU A 134 4.58 10.92 -7.59
CA LEU A 134 3.41 10.23 -7.08
C LEU A 134 3.32 8.79 -7.63
N ASP A 135 3.56 8.57 -8.91
CA ASP A 135 3.47 7.23 -9.49
C ASP A 135 4.48 6.24 -8.88
N HIS A 136 5.70 6.70 -8.62
CA HIS A 136 6.76 5.84 -8.08
C HIS A 136 6.50 5.40 -6.64
N GLY A 137 5.95 6.31 -5.82
CA GLY A 137 5.83 6.08 -4.39
C GLY A 137 4.42 5.80 -3.88
N THR A 138 3.39 5.90 -4.72
CA THR A 138 1.99 5.67 -4.33
C THR A 138 1.42 4.37 -4.89
N GLN A 139 0.28 3.98 -4.34
CA GLN A 139 -0.55 2.88 -4.81
C GLN A 139 -1.42 3.26 -6.03
N LEU A 140 -1.40 4.52 -6.49
CA LEU A 140 -2.27 5.00 -7.58
C LEU A 140 -2.09 4.21 -8.87
N PRO A 141 -0.87 3.89 -9.35
CA PRO A 141 -0.71 3.09 -10.56
C PRO A 141 -1.34 1.70 -10.44
N TYR A 142 -1.21 1.05 -9.28
CA TYR A 142 -1.85 -0.24 -9.01
C TYR A 142 -3.37 -0.12 -9.04
N ILE A 143 -3.92 0.91 -8.41
CA ILE A 143 -5.37 1.15 -8.36
C ILE A 143 -5.92 1.36 -9.77
N GLN A 144 -5.31 2.26 -10.54
CA GLN A 144 -5.75 2.57 -11.91
C GLN A 144 -5.64 1.36 -12.84
N ARG A 145 -4.53 0.61 -12.76
CA ARG A 145 -4.33 -0.60 -13.57
C ARG A 145 -5.35 -1.67 -13.23
N ALA A 146 -5.59 -1.92 -11.95
CA ALA A 146 -6.57 -2.88 -11.47
C ALA A 146 -8.01 -2.49 -11.87
N GLN A 147 -8.39 -1.22 -11.73
CA GLN A 147 -9.69 -0.72 -12.19
C GLN A 147 -9.90 -0.95 -13.69
N LYS A 148 -8.88 -0.68 -14.53
CA LYS A 148 -8.93 -0.97 -15.99
C LYS A 148 -9.13 -2.47 -16.28
N LEU A 149 -8.64 -3.35 -15.41
CA LEU A 149 -8.81 -4.80 -15.50
C LEU A 149 -10.09 -5.31 -14.79
N GLY A 150 -10.96 -4.41 -14.33
CA GLY A 150 -12.25 -4.74 -13.73
C GLY A 150 -12.17 -5.24 -12.29
N TYR A 151 -11.15 -4.82 -11.54
CA TYR A 151 -11.04 -5.11 -10.11
C TYR A 151 -11.79 -4.08 -9.26
N ASP A 152 -12.48 -4.57 -8.23
CA ASP A 152 -12.75 -3.77 -7.05
C ASP A 152 -11.48 -3.67 -6.19
N ILE A 153 -11.41 -2.67 -5.31
CA ILE A 153 -10.18 -2.21 -4.67
C ILE A 153 -10.46 -2.05 -3.18
N LEU A 154 -9.55 -2.57 -2.37
CA LEU A 154 -9.45 -2.24 -0.96
C LEU A 154 -8.01 -1.84 -0.62
N VAL A 155 -7.83 -0.65 -0.06
CA VAL A 155 -6.54 -0.16 0.41
C VAL A 155 -6.55 -0.09 1.92
N THR A 156 -5.64 -0.83 2.55
CA THR A 156 -5.50 -0.84 4.01
C THR A 156 -4.72 0.36 4.53
N ASN A 157 -4.89 0.69 5.82
CA ASN A 157 -4.15 1.74 6.52
C ASN A 157 -3.47 1.17 7.78
N THR A 158 -2.69 0.11 7.62
CA THR A 158 -2.20 -0.75 8.72
C THR A 158 -1.25 -0.06 9.70
N ASN A 159 -0.77 1.13 9.41
CA ASN A 159 0.09 1.92 10.29
C ASN A 159 -0.68 3.03 11.03
N ASP A 160 -1.92 3.33 10.63
CA ASP A 160 -2.75 4.34 11.30
C ASP A 160 -3.50 3.76 12.50
N THR A 161 -2.80 3.60 13.61
CA THR A 161 -3.26 2.85 14.80
C THR A 161 -3.49 3.71 16.03
N THR A 162 -3.33 5.04 15.93
CA THR A 162 -3.42 5.95 17.09
C THR A 162 -4.15 7.25 16.76
N ARG A 163 -4.78 7.87 17.76
CA ARG A 163 -5.40 9.19 17.68
C ARG A 163 -4.88 10.12 18.77
N MET A 164 -4.87 11.42 18.50
CA MET A 164 -4.57 12.44 19.51
C MET A 164 -5.86 12.82 20.24
N ILE A 165 -6.02 12.37 21.48
CA ILE A 165 -7.21 12.61 22.30
C ILE A 165 -6.77 13.40 23.54
N LYS A 166 -7.30 14.61 23.72
CA LYS A 166 -6.93 15.51 24.84
C LYS A 166 -5.41 15.69 24.97
N GLY A 167 -4.71 15.85 23.84
CA GLY A 167 -3.25 16.02 23.79
C GLY A 167 -2.43 14.74 24.00
N LYS A 168 -3.06 13.58 24.19
CA LYS A 168 -2.37 12.30 24.38
C LYS A 168 -2.53 11.38 23.16
N ARG A 169 -1.43 10.79 22.71
CA ARG A 169 -1.44 9.71 21.73
C ARG A 169 -2.07 8.47 22.34
N THR A 170 -3.24 8.10 21.82
CA THR A 170 -4.07 7.00 22.34
C THR A 170 -4.24 5.95 21.24
N PRO A 171 -3.97 4.67 21.50
CA PRO A 171 -4.23 3.59 20.55
C PRO A 171 -5.71 3.51 20.16
N ILE A 172 -5.97 3.17 18.91
CA ILE A 172 -7.32 2.87 18.42
C ILE A 172 -7.68 1.46 18.91
N LYS A 173 -8.70 1.37 19.77
CA LYS A 173 -9.09 0.13 20.43
C LYS A 173 -9.45 -0.96 19.41
N GLY A 174 -8.79 -2.11 19.51
CA GLY A 174 -8.94 -3.26 18.62
C GLY A 174 -8.17 -3.18 17.30
N LEU A 175 -7.46 -2.07 17.04
CA LEU A 175 -6.66 -1.81 15.84
C LEU A 175 -5.27 -1.25 16.20
N GLU A 176 -4.70 -1.71 17.31
CA GLU A 176 -3.49 -1.12 17.91
C GLU A 176 -2.21 -1.36 17.08
N ASN A 177 -2.23 -2.31 16.14
CA ASN A 177 -1.11 -2.65 15.28
C ASN A 177 -1.56 -3.14 13.89
N SER A 178 -0.60 -3.30 12.97
CA SER A 178 -0.86 -3.71 11.59
C SER A 178 -1.61 -5.03 11.46
N MET A 179 -1.33 -6.01 12.34
CA MET A 179 -1.97 -7.32 12.32
C MET A 179 -3.44 -7.25 12.76
N THR A 180 -3.72 -6.54 13.85
CA THR A 180 -5.09 -6.33 14.36
C THR A 180 -5.93 -5.50 13.40
N HIS A 181 -5.36 -4.45 12.80
CA HIS A 181 -5.99 -3.68 11.74
C HIS A 181 -6.37 -4.58 10.55
N ALA A 182 -5.42 -5.32 10.00
CA ALA A 182 -5.67 -6.18 8.85
C ALA A 182 -6.69 -7.29 9.14
N ALA A 183 -6.61 -7.91 10.33
CA ALA A 183 -7.59 -8.90 10.77
C ALA A 183 -9.00 -8.31 10.87
N TYR A 184 -9.14 -7.10 11.42
CA TYR A 184 -10.44 -6.41 11.49
C TYR A 184 -11.02 -6.17 10.10
N VAL A 185 -10.22 -5.64 9.18
CA VAL A 185 -10.64 -5.41 7.78
C VAL A 185 -11.08 -6.72 7.13
N TRP A 186 -10.34 -7.81 7.35
CA TRP A 186 -10.68 -9.10 6.80
C TRP A 186 -12.02 -9.62 7.32
N GLU A 187 -12.20 -9.58 8.64
CA GLU A 187 -13.35 -10.14 9.35
C GLU A 187 -14.64 -9.32 9.18
N HIS A 188 -14.53 -7.99 9.14
CA HIS A 188 -15.69 -7.09 9.17
C HIS A 188 -16.02 -6.42 7.83
N ILE A 189 -15.14 -6.55 6.83
CA ILE A 189 -15.33 -5.97 5.48
C ILE A 189 -15.22 -7.05 4.40
N ILE A 190 -14.08 -7.72 4.27
CA ILE A 190 -13.80 -8.62 3.13
C ILE A 190 -14.60 -9.92 3.20
N MET A 191 -14.60 -10.62 4.33
CA MET A 191 -15.35 -11.87 4.46
C MET A 191 -16.87 -11.64 4.31
N PRO A 192 -17.48 -10.64 4.97
CA PRO A 192 -18.92 -10.36 4.81
C PRO A 192 -19.32 -9.88 3.42
N SER A 193 -18.40 -9.29 2.64
CA SER A 193 -18.70 -8.85 1.27
C SER A 193 -18.79 -10.01 0.28
N GLN A 194 -18.39 -11.23 0.68
CA GLN A 194 -18.47 -12.45 -0.14
C GLN A 194 -17.90 -12.29 -1.56
N PRO A 195 -16.63 -11.84 -1.71
CA PRO A 195 -16.02 -11.72 -3.03
C PRO A 195 -15.90 -13.12 -3.68
N LYS A 196 -16.00 -13.16 -5.01
CA LYS A 196 -15.81 -14.39 -5.80
C LYS A 196 -14.34 -14.78 -5.86
N SER A 197 -13.45 -13.80 -5.94
CA SER A 197 -12.01 -13.96 -6.10
C SER A 197 -11.26 -12.77 -5.54
N VAL A 198 -10.18 -13.01 -4.82
CA VAL A 198 -9.37 -11.99 -4.14
C VAL A 198 -7.90 -12.15 -4.53
N ALA A 199 -7.26 -11.04 -4.89
CA ALA A 199 -5.81 -10.92 -4.99
C ALA A 199 -5.29 -9.98 -3.90
N ILE A 200 -4.05 -10.21 -3.48
CA ILE A 200 -3.34 -9.33 -2.55
C ILE A 200 -2.06 -8.84 -3.23
N VAL A 201 -1.79 -7.55 -3.14
CA VAL A 201 -0.45 -7.00 -3.38
C VAL A 201 0.04 -6.37 -2.07
N ALA A 202 1.21 -6.80 -1.61
CA ALA A 202 1.75 -6.34 -0.34
C ALA A 202 3.24 -5.99 -0.43
N HIS A 203 3.63 -4.87 0.16
CA HIS A 203 5.01 -4.41 0.17
C HIS A 203 5.65 -4.61 1.55
N SER A 204 6.93 -5.02 1.59
CA SER A 204 7.73 -5.05 2.83
C SER A 204 7.02 -5.83 3.95
N PHE A 205 6.84 -5.24 5.13
CA PHE A 205 6.11 -5.84 6.25
C PHE A 205 4.66 -6.27 5.93
N GLY A 206 4.05 -5.74 4.86
CA GLY A 206 2.77 -6.23 4.34
C GLY A 206 2.80 -7.72 3.96
N GLY A 207 3.97 -8.29 3.66
CA GLY A 207 4.15 -9.73 3.48
C GLY A 207 3.84 -10.53 4.74
N ALA A 208 4.31 -10.05 5.90
CA ALA A 208 4.06 -10.69 7.20
C ALA A 208 2.58 -10.60 7.57
N VAL A 209 1.95 -9.47 7.27
CA VAL A 209 0.50 -9.27 7.42
C VAL A 209 -0.28 -10.26 6.54
N SER A 210 0.09 -10.40 5.26
CA SER A 210 -0.56 -11.32 4.33
C SER A 210 -0.42 -12.78 4.76
N ARG A 211 0.77 -13.17 5.25
CA ARG A 211 1.03 -14.49 5.84
C ARG A 211 0.14 -14.75 7.07
N ALA A 212 0.07 -13.80 8.00
CA ALA A 212 -0.74 -13.92 9.21
C ALA A 212 -2.24 -14.04 8.90
N LEU A 213 -2.74 -13.29 7.91
CA LEU A 213 -4.12 -13.42 7.43
C LEU A 213 -4.37 -14.80 6.81
N THR A 214 -3.43 -15.30 6.02
CA THR A 214 -3.50 -16.64 5.40
C THR A 214 -3.63 -17.72 6.47
N GLU A 215 -2.79 -17.65 7.51
CA GLU A 215 -2.81 -18.59 8.63
C GLU A 215 -4.14 -18.52 9.39
N LYS A 216 -4.57 -17.32 9.78
CA LYS A 216 -5.79 -17.09 10.58
C LYS A 216 -7.08 -17.46 9.84
N TYR A 217 -7.16 -17.15 8.55
CA TYR A 217 -8.39 -17.32 7.74
C TYR A 217 -8.21 -18.37 6.63
N THR A 218 -7.47 -19.44 6.93
CA THR A 218 -7.05 -20.48 5.97
C THR A 218 -8.17 -20.97 5.04
N LYS A 219 -9.37 -21.24 5.56
CA LYS A 219 -10.51 -21.71 4.74
C LYS A 219 -10.91 -20.68 3.68
N PHE A 220 -11.04 -19.41 4.08
CA PHE A 220 -11.39 -18.32 3.17
C PHE A 220 -10.29 -18.13 2.12
N PHE A 221 -9.02 -18.14 2.54
CA PHE A 221 -7.89 -17.98 1.63
C PHE A 221 -7.89 -19.08 0.56
N LYS A 222 -7.91 -20.36 0.96
CA LYS A 222 -7.97 -21.49 0.02
C LYS A 222 -9.12 -21.41 -0.97
N GLU A 223 -10.25 -20.83 -0.58
CA GLU A 223 -11.45 -20.77 -1.44
C GLU A 223 -11.50 -19.52 -2.34
N LYS A 224 -11.05 -18.37 -1.82
CA LYS A 224 -11.29 -17.06 -2.44
C LYS A 224 -10.02 -16.36 -2.91
N VAL A 225 -8.89 -16.54 -2.23
CA VAL A 225 -7.65 -15.85 -2.56
C VAL A 225 -6.88 -16.65 -3.61
N TYR A 226 -6.64 -16.07 -4.77
CA TYR A 226 -5.99 -16.77 -5.90
C TYR A 226 -4.56 -16.33 -6.15
N ALA A 227 -4.15 -15.18 -5.62
CA ALA A 227 -2.81 -14.64 -5.80
C ALA A 227 -2.40 -13.73 -4.63
N ILE A 228 -1.15 -13.85 -4.23
CA ILE A 228 -0.46 -12.99 -3.27
C ILE A 228 0.85 -12.54 -3.92
N ALA A 229 0.89 -11.29 -4.40
CA ALA A 229 2.09 -10.69 -4.96
C ALA A 229 2.78 -9.84 -3.89
N LEU A 230 3.99 -10.25 -3.52
CA LEU A 230 4.82 -9.53 -2.55
C LEU A 230 5.84 -8.67 -3.30
N THR A 231 6.08 -7.45 -2.84
CA THR A 231 7.13 -6.58 -3.37
C THR A 231 8.11 -6.30 -2.24
N ASP A 232 9.27 -6.94 -2.35
CA ASP A 232 10.30 -7.07 -1.31
C ASP A 232 9.70 -7.41 0.07
N GLY A 233 8.77 -8.36 0.06
CA GLY A 233 7.95 -8.69 1.22
C GLY A 233 8.73 -9.42 2.30
N THR A 234 8.57 -8.99 3.56
CA THR A 234 9.02 -9.76 4.72
C THR A 234 8.08 -10.93 4.92
N VAL A 235 8.47 -12.10 4.44
CA VAL A 235 7.70 -13.33 4.60
C VAL A 235 8.60 -14.39 5.22
N GLY A 236 8.28 -14.79 6.45
CA GLY A 236 8.95 -15.93 7.09
C GLY A 236 8.53 -17.25 6.43
N HIS A 237 8.71 -18.37 7.13
CA HIS A 237 8.30 -19.68 6.63
C HIS A 237 6.79 -19.72 6.29
N PRO A 238 6.39 -20.41 5.20
CA PRO A 238 4.99 -20.64 4.88
C PRO A 238 4.19 -21.17 6.07
N PRO A 239 2.90 -20.80 6.23
CA PRO A 239 2.10 -21.31 7.35
C PRO A 239 1.89 -22.83 7.24
N ALA A 240 2.24 -23.59 8.28
CA ALA A 240 2.26 -25.06 8.23
C ALA A 240 0.92 -25.69 7.80
N GLY A 241 -0.21 -25.14 8.25
CA GLY A 241 -1.56 -25.64 7.90
C GLY A 241 -2.00 -25.41 6.44
N CYS A 242 -1.26 -24.59 5.68
CA CYS A 242 -1.60 -24.27 4.30
C CYS A 242 -0.39 -24.05 3.38
N GLN A 243 0.79 -24.58 3.73
CA GLN A 243 2.05 -24.38 3.02
C GLN A 243 1.92 -24.57 1.50
N LYS A 244 1.43 -25.74 1.04
CA LYS A 244 1.29 -26.02 -0.40
C LYS A 244 0.43 -24.98 -1.13
N TYR A 245 -0.68 -24.58 -0.51
CA TYR A 245 -1.55 -23.53 -1.07
C TYR A 245 -0.84 -22.18 -1.08
N PHE A 246 -0.20 -21.81 0.03
CA PHE A 246 0.49 -20.52 0.17
C PHE A 246 1.62 -20.39 -0.84
N LEU A 247 2.43 -21.44 -1.02
CA LEU A 247 3.49 -21.49 -2.02
C LEU A 247 2.94 -21.39 -3.45
N ASP A 248 1.84 -22.07 -3.76
CA ASP A 248 1.24 -22.00 -5.10
C ASP A 248 0.74 -20.59 -5.43
N VAL A 249 0.09 -19.89 -4.50
CA VAL A 249 -0.52 -18.58 -4.79
C VAL A 249 0.42 -17.39 -4.58
N THR A 250 1.64 -17.58 -4.04
CA THR A 250 2.51 -16.48 -3.62
C THR A 250 3.76 -16.35 -4.49
N CYS A 251 4.10 -15.13 -4.88
CA CYS A 251 5.37 -14.78 -5.51
C CYS A 251 5.91 -13.47 -4.90
N ASN A 252 7.22 -13.38 -4.71
CA ASN A 252 7.89 -12.21 -4.14
C ASN A 252 8.88 -11.58 -5.13
N TRP A 253 8.62 -10.34 -5.52
CA TRP A 253 9.53 -9.52 -6.33
C TRP A 253 10.50 -8.81 -5.40
N VAL A 254 11.71 -9.35 -5.24
CA VAL A 254 12.71 -8.87 -4.29
C VAL A 254 13.67 -7.87 -4.93
N SER A 255 14.23 -6.96 -4.12
CA SER A 255 15.21 -6.00 -4.61
C SER A 255 16.48 -6.72 -5.08
N SER A 256 16.94 -6.44 -6.29
CA SER A 256 18.10 -7.09 -6.88
C SER A 256 18.69 -6.26 -8.03
N ASN A 257 19.97 -6.48 -8.32
CA ASN A 257 20.63 -5.93 -9.52
C ASN A 257 20.32 -6.76 -10.78
N GLU A 258 19.70 -7.93 -10.63
CA GLU A 258 19.33 -8.78 -11.76
C GLU A 258 18.16 -8.19 -12.57
N PRO A 259 18.05 -8.49 -13.87
CA PRO A 259 16.89 -8.11 -14.67
C PRO A 259 15.56 -8.54 -14.04
N LEU A 260 14.49 -7.79 -14.31
CA LEU A 260 13.12 -8.13 -13.87
C LEU A 260 12.79 -9.58 -14.25
N ASP A 261 12.17 -10.30 -13.32
CA ASP A 261 11.74 -11.70 -13.44
C ASP A 261 12.84 -12.76 -13.45
N THR A 262 14.12 -12.41 -13.25
CA THR A 262 15.16 -13.41 -12.95
C THR A 262 14.79 -14.19 -11.70
N ASP A 263 14.81 -15.52 -11.76
CA ASP A 263 14.54 -16.39 -10.61
C ASP A 263 15.65 -16.26 -9.55
N LEU A 264 15.24 -15.91 -8.33
CA LEU A 264 16.08 -15.72 -7.16
C LEU A 264 15.64 -16.64 -6.01
N THR A 265 14.82 -17.65 -6.30
CA THR A 265 14.32 -18.57 -5.29
C THR A 265 15.47 -19.33 -4.66
N GLN A 266 15.60 -19.22 -3.34
CA GLN A 266 16.61 -19.93 -2.57
C GLN A 266 16.08 -21.31 -2.19
N GLY A 267 16.81 -22.37 -2.57
CA GLY A 267 16.44 -23.75 -2.25
C GLY A 267 15.30 -24.29 -3.11
N ASP A 268 14.60 -25.31 -2.59
CA ASP A 268 13.51 -25.98 -3.32
C ASP A 268 12.24 -25.12 -3.33
N VAL A 269 11.68 -24.88 -4.52
CA VAL A 269 10.38 -24.22 -4.74
C VAL A 269 9.20 -24.99 -4.13
N ALA A 270 9.37 -26.27 -3.82
CA ALA A 270 8.37 -27.06 -3.10
C ALA A 270 8.30 -26.68 -1.60
N GLU A 271 9.33 -26.04 -1.07
CA GLU A 271 9.46 -25.67 0.33
C GLU A 271 9.49 -24.14 0.55
N ASN A 272 9.95 -23.40 -0.46
CA ASN A 272 10.20 -21.97 -0.40
C ASN A 272 9.31 -21.19 -1.38
N ILE A 273 8.99 -19.96 -1.00
CA ILE A 273 8.21 -19.04 -1.83
C ILE A 273 9.04 -18.67 -3.06
N THR A 274 8.39 -18.66 -4.23
CA THR A 274 9.03 -18.19 -5.46
C THR A 274 9.45 -16.73 -5.30
N CYS A 275 10.75 -16.48 -5.42
CA CYS A 275 11.32 -15.13 -5.40
C CYS A 275 11.88 -14.82 -6.78
N VAL A 276 11.52 -13.67 -7.32
CA VAL A 276 12.07 -13.17 -8.59
C VAL A 276 12.60 -11.76 -8.40
N SER A 277 13.54 -11.34 -9.25
CA SER A 277 14.03 -9.96 -9.22
C SER A 277 12.90 -8.98 -9.55
N ALA A 278 12.81 -7.89 -8.79
CA ALA A 278 11.99 -6.73 -9.10
C ALA A 278 12.59 -5.84 -10.19
N GLY A 279 13.80 -6.15 -10.69
CA GLY A 279 14.52 -5.34 -11.67
C GLY A 279 15.08 -4.02 -11.11
N HIS A 280 15.19 -3.90 -9.78
CA HIS A 280 15.74 -2.73 -9.12
C HIS A 280 16.38 -3.11 -7.77
N PRO A 281 17.56 -2.56 -7.42
CA PRO A 281 18.29 -2.96 -6.20
C PRO A 281 17.80 -2.30 -4.91
N GLU A 282 16.97 -1.27 -5.00
CA GLU A 282 16.43 -0.56 -3.84
C GLU A 282 15.05 -1.09 -3.42
N HIS A 283 14.90 -1.34 -2.11
CA HIS A 283 13.69 -1.86 -1.46
C HIS A 283 12.41 -1.11 -1.89
N GLU A 284 12.40 0.21 -1.73
CA GLU A 284 11.24 1.06 -2.00
C GLU A 284 10.76 1.04 -3.46
N TRP A 285 11.62 0.69 -4.40
CA TRP A 285 11.31 0.71 -5.83
C TRP A 285 10.55 -0.53 -6.30
N THR A 286 10.64 -1.63 -5.55
CA THR A 286 10.16 -2.94 -6.01
C THR A 286 8.69 -2.96 -6.41
N SER A 287 7.83 -2.19 -5.73
CA SER A 287 6.42 -2.06 -6.12
C SER A 287 6.26 -1.37 -7.48
N TYR A 288 6.99 -0.30 -7.75
CA TYR A 288 6.89 0.42 -9.02
C TYR A 288 7.54 -0.36 -10.17
N SER A 289 8.77 -0.86 -9.97
CA SER A 289 9.54 -1.51 -11.02
C SER A 289 8.94 -2.84 -11.46
N ALA A 290 8.32 -3.58 -10.54
CA ALA A 290 7.73 -4.89 -10.83
C ALA A 290 6.27 -4.85 -11.31
N ILE A 291 5.63 -3.67 -11.39
CA ILE A 291 4.17 -3.55 -11.59
C ILE A 291 3.64 -4.35 -12.78
N GLU A 292 4.32 -4.32 -13.93
CA GLU A 292 3.89 -5.06 -15.12
C GLU A 292 3.99 -6.58 -14.92
N SER A 293 5.03 -7.07 -14.25
CA SER A 293 5.17 -8.50 -13.94
C SER A 293 4.16 -8.95 -12.90
N VAL A 294 3.93 -8.15 -11.87
CA VAL A 294 2.90 -8.40 -10.84
C VAL A 294 1.53 -8.57 -11.50
N PHE A 295 1.11 -7.65 -12.37
CA PHE A 295 -0.20 -7.78 -13.03
C PHE A 295 -0.30 -8.98 -13.98
N LYS A 296 0.78 -9.34 -14.70
CA LYS A 296 0.83 -10.58 -15.49
C LYS A 296 0.63 -11.81 -14.60
N PHE A 297 1.26 -11.86 -13.44
CA PHE A 297 1.08 -12.92 -12.46
C PHE A 297 -0.37 -12.97 -11.93
N LEU A 298 -0.94 -11.82 -11.55
CA LEU A 298 -2.31 -11.74 -11.06
C LEU A 298 -3.31 -12.27 -12.09
N GLU A 299 -3.26 -11.83 -13.35
CA GLU A 299 -4.20 -12.28 -14.37
C GLU A 299 -4.00 -13.78 -14.72
N LYS A 300 -2.75 -14.25 -14.79
CA LYS A 300 -2.46 -15.68 -14.99
C LYS A 300 -3.07 -16.54 -13.87
N LYS A 301 -2.88 -16.13 -12.60
CA LYS A 301 -3.44 -16.85 -11.44
C LYS A 301 -4.96 -16.78 -11.40
N TYR A 302 -5.54 -15.65 -11.82
CA TYR A 302 -6.99 -15.53 -11.93
C TYR A 302 -7.59 -16.51 -12.95
N GLU A 303 -6.99 -16.62 -14.14
CA GLU A 303 -7.43 -17.57 -15.16
C GLU A 303 -7.38 -19.02 -14.66
N GLN A 304 -6.30 -19.39 -13.97
CA GLN A 304 -6.14 -20.72 -13.37
C GLN A 304 -7.23 -20.99 -12.32
N HIS A 305 -7.50 -20.01 -11.45
CA HIS A 305 -8.54 -20.10 -10.42
C HIS A 305 -9.95 -20.27 -10.98
N VAL A 306 -10.28 -19.51 -12.03
CA VAL A 306 -11.60 -19.62 -12.69
C VAL A 306 -11.75 -20.98 -13.36
N LYS A 307 -10.72 -21.48 -14.07
CA LYS A 307 -10.73 -22.80 -14.69
C LYS A 307 -10.91 -23.91 -13.66
N ALA A 308 -10.17 -23.86 -12.54
CA ALA A 308 -10.29 -24.87 -11.48
C ALA A 308 -11.72 -24.94 -10.89
N LYS A 309 -12.43 -23.81 -10.82
CA LYS A 309 -13.82 -23.75 -10.33
C LYS A 309 -14.89 -24.19 -11.33
N GLN A 310 -14.54 -24.33 -12.61
CA GLN A 310 -15.46 -24.84 -13.64
C GLN A 310 -15.41 -26.37 -13.77
N VAL A 311 -14.39 -27.00 -13.21
CA VAL A 311 -14.15 -28.45 -13.27
C VAL A 311 -14.71 -29.19 -12.03
N VAL A 312 -15.17 -28.44 -11.01
CA VAL A 312 -15.79 -28.93 -9.77
C VAL A 312 -17.30 -28.68 -9.83
#